data_AF-A0A2E8SV87-F1
#
_entry.id   AF-A0A2E8SV87-F1
#
_cell.length_a   1.000
_cell.length_b   1.000
_cell.length_c   1.000
_cell.angle_alpha   90.00
_cell.angle_beta   90.00
_cell.angle_gamma   90.00
#
_symmetry.space_group_name_H-M   'P 1'
#
loop_
_entity.id
_entity.type
_entity.pdbx_description
1 polymer ?
#
loop_
_entity_poly.entity_id
_entity_poly.type
_entity_poly.pdbx_seq_one_letter_code
_entity_poly.pdbx_strand_id
1 'polypeptide(L)'
;MTLQPTRGLYLYLETLRVAFDDAIVTNDEAEILHILAQALGVAPSDTAECRSVVLGETPSPFDDDSEYGGHQMGDATTYQSALIAALDDDVITEDEWAMLDHLRRIIGLQEDQHALIEESIGAMSEVDADGQRRVERLERFLTVCPY
;
A
#
# COMPACT_ATOMS: atom_id res chain seq x y z
N MET A 1 13.05 20.68 -3.25
CA MET A 1 11.93 21.37 -3.96
C MET A 1 10.74 21.31 -3.01
N THR A 2 9.76 22.21 -3.04
CA THR A 2 8.60 22.06 -2.14
C THR A 2 7.65 21.02 -2.71
N LEU A 3 7.41 19.93 -1.97
CA LEU A 3 6.39 18.92 -2.29
C LEU A 3 5.04 19.60 -2.53
N GLN A 4 4.36 19.25 -3.63
CA GLN A 4 3.01 19.74 -3.87
C GLN A 4 2.03 18.85 -3.09
N PRO A 5 1.22 19.43 -2.18
CA PRO A 5 0.24 18.65 -1.42
C PRO A 5 -0.82 18.13 -2.39
N THR A 6 -0.78 16.83 -2.64
CA THR A 6 -1.77 16.10 -3.45
C THR A 6 -2.25 14.90 -2.64
N ARG A 7 -3.46 14.44 -2.93
CA ARG A 7 -4.00 13.25 -2.27
C ARG A 7 -3.13 12.01 -2.46
N GLY A 8 -2.61 11.79 -3.67
CA GLY A 8 -1.73 10.67 -3.95
C GLY A 8 -0.46 10.71 -3.11
N LEU A 9 0.14 11.90 -2.97
CA LEU A 9 1.30 12.10 -2.10
C LEU A 9 0.96 11.88 -0.62
N TYR A 10 -0.22 12.30 -0.17
CA TYR A 10 -0.69 12.09 1.20
C TYR A 10 -0.80 10.59 1.53
N LEU A 11 -1.53 9.83 0.70
CA LEU A 11 -1.70 8.39 0.90
C LEU A 11 -0.37 7.63 0.88
N TYR A 12 0.53 8.03 -0.01
CA TYR A 12 1.88 7.48 -0.08
C TYR A 12 2.67 7.79 1.19
N LEU A 13 2.64 9.04 1.66
CA LEU A 13 3.39 9.49 2.83
C LEU A 13 2.91 8.82 4.11
N GLU A 14 1.60 8.65 4.29
CA GLU A 14 1.04 7.91 5.42
C GLU A 14 1.46 6.44 5.41
N THR A 15 1.39 5.79 4.24
CA THR A 15 1.86 4.39 4.13
C THR A 15 3.36 4.28 4.38
N LEU A 16 4.14 5.25 3.91
CA LEU A 16 5.58 5.33 4.13
C LEU A 16 5.92 5.54 5.62
N ARG A 17 5.09 6.26 6.38
CA ARG A 17 5.29 6.40 7.85
C ARG A 17 5.19 5.05 8.54
N VAL A 18 4.26 4.20 8.13
CA VAL A 18 4.12 2.84 8.67
C VAL A 18 5.33 1.98 8.31
N ALA A 19 5.78 2.03 7.06
CA ALA A 19 6.98 1.32 6.60
C ALA A 19 8.27 1.72 7.34
N PHE A 20 8.28 2.89 7.99
CA PHE A 20 9.44 3.41 8.71
C PHE A 20 9.27 3.34 10.23
N ASP A 21 8.19 2.73 10.74
CA ASP A 21 7.93 2.62 12.18
C ASP A 21 9.05 1.87 12.91
N ASP A 22 9.58 0.82 12.28
CA ASP A 22 10.70 0.01 12.76
C ASP A 22 12.09 0.56 12.31
N ALA A 23 12.10 1.68 11.57
CA ALA A 23 13.25 2.34 10.95
C ALA A 23 14.01 1.50 9.89
N ILE A 24 13.47 0.39 9.40
CA ILE A 24 14.11 -0.47 8.39
C ILE A 24 13.10 -0.79 7.29
N VAL A 25 13.29 -0.21 6.10
CA VAL A 25 12.51 -0.61 4.93
C VAL A 25 13.18 -1.80 4.24
N THR A 26 12.49 -2.94 4.23
CA THR A 26 12.88 -4.17 3.53
C THR A 26 12.68 -4.06 2.01
N ASN A 27 13.15 -5.07 1.26
CA ASN A 27 12.98 -5.07 -0.20
C ASN A 27 11.50 -5.17 -0.59
N ASP A 28 10.75 -6.02 0.10
CA ASP A 28 9.35 -6.32 -0.21
C ASP A 28 8.45 -5.11 0.09
N GLU A 29 8.72 -4.42 1.21
CA GLU A 29 8.09 -3.14 1.52
C GLU A 29 8.43 -2.05 0.49
N ALA A 30 9.67 -2.01 0.02
CA ALA A 30 10.08 -1.08 -1.02
C ALA A 30 9.37 -1.35 -2.36
N GLU A 31 9.06 -2.61 -2.68
CA GLU A 31 8.27 -2.99 -3.87
C GLU A 31 6.81 -2.56 -3.74
N ILE A 32 6.18 -2.78 -2.59
CA ILE A 32 4.82 -2.27 -2.30
C ILE A 32 4.80 -0.74 -2.43
N LEU A 33 5.75 -0.04 -1.79
CA LEU A 33 5.87 1.42 -1.87
C LEU A 33 6.11 1.90 -3.31
N HIS A 34 6.89 1.16 -4.11
CA HIS A 34 7.12 1.49 -5.51
C HIS A 34 5.83 1.43 -6.33
N ILE A 35 5.06 0.36 -6.17
CA ILE A 35 3.79 0.16 -6.88
C ILE A 35 2.75 1.19 -6.41
N LEU A 36 2.71 1.49 -5.11
CA LEU A 36 1.86 2.55 -4.57
C LEU A 36 2.21 3.92 -5.14
N ALA A 37 3.50 4.27 -5.21
CA ALA A 37 3.92 5.54 -5.81
C ALA A 37 3.45 5.66 -7.27
N GLN A 38 3.55 4.59 -8.05
CA GLN A 38 3.06 4.56 -9.43
C GLN A 38 1.53 4.70 -9.51
N ALA A 39 0.79 3.94 -8.70
CA ALA A 39 -0.66 3.95 -8.69
C ALA A 39 -1.24 5.30 -8.21
N LEU A 40 -0.55 5.97 -7.29
CA LEU A 40 -0.93 7.27 -6.74
C LEU A 40 -0.40 8.46 -7.56
N GLY A 41 0.42 8.20 -8.59
CA GLY A 41 0.99 9.24 -9.45
C GLY A 41 2.09 10.08 -8.79
N VAL A 42 2.79 9.53 -7.80
CA VAL A 42 3.88 10.20 -7.08
C VAL A 42 5.18 10.08 -7.88
N ALA A 43 5.84 11.20 -8.16
CA ALA A 43 7.08 11.19 -8.93
C ALA A 43 8.24 10.60 -8.09
N PRO A 44 9.24 9.94 -8.71
CA PRO A 44 10.41 9.42 -7.99
C PRO A 44 11.23 10.50 -7.25
N SER A 45 11.18 11.75 -7.71
CA SER A 45 11.77 12.89 -6.99
C SER A 45 11.03 13.20 -5.69
N ASP A 46 9.71 13.01 -5.69
CA ASP A 46 8.85 13.34 -4.55
C ASP A 46 8.90 12.23 -3.50
N THR A 47 9.09 10.97 -3.90
CA THR A 47 9.29 9.86 -2.95
C THR A 47 10.57 10.04 -2.12
N ALA A 48 11.62 10.62 -2.70
CA ALA A 48 12.84 10.96 -1.98
C ALA A 48 12.60 12.04 -0.93
N GLU A 49 11.86 13.10 -1.26
CA GLU A 49 11.51 14.15 -0.30
C GLU A 49 10.53 13.63 0.78
N CYS A 50 9.63 12.69 0.44
CA CYS A 50 8.74 12.04 1.42
C CYS A 50 9.52 11.30 2.50
N ARG A 51 10.63 10.62 2.13
CA ARG A 51 11.52 10.00 3.11
C ARG A 51 12.10 11.03 4.07
N SER A 52 12.57 12.17 3.56
CA SER A 52 13.08 13.26 4.39
C SER A 52 12.02 13.80 5.35
N VAL A 53 10.74 13.81 4.95
CA VAL A 53 9.62 14.18 5.83
C VAL A 53 9.41 13.16 6.93
N VAL A 54 9.38 11.87 6.60
CA VAL A 54 9.19 10.78 7.59
C VAL A 54 10.35 10.71 8.58
N LEU A 55 11.58 10.98 8.13
CA LEU A 55 12.77 11.09 8.99
C LEU A 55 12.81 12.37 9.84
N GLY A 56 11.86 13.30 9.67
CA GLY A 56 11.80 14.57 10.39
C GLY A 56 12.84 15.61 9.96
N GLU A 57 13.52 15.39 8.82
CA GLU A 57 14.50 16.31 8.25
C GLU A 57 13.83 17.48 7.52
N THR A 58 12.63 17.25 6.99
CA THR A 58 11.81 18.25 6.27
C THR A 58 10.42 18.32 6.91
N PRO A 59 9.83 19.51 7.07
CA PRO A 59 8.45 19.62 7.54
C PRO A 59 7.46 18.97 6.54
N SER A 60 6.41 18.35 7.08
CA SER A 60 5.31 17.83 6.26
C SER A 60 4.69 18.94 5.40
N PRO A 61 4.40 18.69 4.11
CA PRO A 61 3.66 19.64 3.27
C PRO A 61 2.16 19.68 3.60
N PHE A 62 1.70 18.85 4.54
CA PHE A 62 0.31 18.76 5.00
C PHE A 62 0.21 19.31 6.43
N ASP A 63 -0.66 20.30 6.63
CA ASP A 63 -0.95 20.93 7.92
C ASP A 63 -2.13 20.26 8.67
N ASP A 64 -2.99 19.51 7.97
CA ASP A 64 -4.16 18.82 8.54
C ASP A 64 -4.33 17.43 7.89
N ASP A 65 -4.19 16.36 8.68
CA ASP A 65 -4.20 14.96 8.21
C ASP A 65 -5.60 14.48 7.73
N SER A 66 -6.65 15.30 7.83
CA SER A 66 -8.04 14.81 7.63
C SER A 66 -8.64 15.06 6.24
N GLU A 67 -8.14 16.02 5.48
CA GLU A 67 -8.81 16.47 4.23
C GLU A 67 -8.52 15.60 3.00
N TYR A 68 -7.42 14.83 3.04
CA TYR A 68 -6.97 13.98 1.92
C TYR A 68 -7.37 12.51 2.08
N GLY A 69 -7.87 12.13 3.26
CA GLY A 69 -8.41 10.78 3.52
C GLY A 69 -9.81 10.56 2.95
N GLY A 70 -10.30 9.34 3.10
CA GLY A 70 -11.64 8.93 2.68
C GLY A 70 -11.70 8.34 1.27
N HIS A 71 -12.86 7.79 0.94
CA HIS A 71 -13.06 6.95 -0.23
C HIS A 71 -13.27 7.75 -1.52
N GLN A 72 -12.52 7.40 -2.57
CA GLN A 72 -12.57 7.98 -3.91
C GLN A 72 -12.50 6.89 -4.98
N MET A 73 -13.00 7.24 -6.17
CA MET A 73 -12.86 6.39 -7.36
C MET A 73 -11.38 6.13 -7.66
N GLY A 74 -11.03 4.85 -7.83
CA GLY A 74 -9.66 4.40 -8.09
C GLY A 74 -8.94 3.83 -6.87
N ASP A 75 -9.41 4.13 -5.64
CA ASP A 75 -8.75 3.65 -4.42
C ASP A 75 -8.75 2.13 -4.29
N ALA A 76 -9.87 1.49 -4.65
CA ALA A 76 -9.97 0.04 -4.69
C ALA A 76 -8.94 -0.57 -5.64
N THR A 77 -8.67 0.08 -6.77
CA THR A 77 -7.65 -0.36 -7.74
C THR A 77 -6.25 -0.14 -7.20
N THR A 78 -5.98 1.01 -6.58
CA THR A 78 -4.69 1.28 -5.92
C THR A 78 -4.39 0.25 -4.82
N TYR A 79 -5.37 -0.02 -3.95
CA TYR A 79 -5.26 -1.04 -2.92
C TYR A 79 -5.06 -2.43 -3.52
N GLN A 80 -5.83 -2.80 -4.55
CA GLN A 80 -5.66 -4.07 -5.25
C GLN A 80 -4.24 -4.21 -5.83
N SER A 81 -3.67 -3.18 -6.45
CA SER A 81 -2.30 -3.23 -6.99
C SER A 81 -1.26 -3.43 -5.89
N ALA A 82 -1.42 -2.76 -4.74
CA ALA A 82 -0.53 -2.94 -3.60
C ALA A 82 -0.67 -4.33 -2.95
N LEU A 83 -1.90 -4.83 -2.83
CA LEU A 83 -2.16 -6.18 -2.32
C LEU A 83 -1.59 -7.25 -3.26
N ILE A 84 -1.68 -7.07 -4.58
CA ILE A 84 -1.04 -7.97 -5.56
C ILE A 84 0.48 -7.96 -5.40
N ALA A 85 1.09 -6.81 -5.12
CA ALA A 85 2.53 -6.71 -4.89
C ALA A 85 2.98 -7.54 -3.69
N ALA A 86 2.28 -7.38 -2.55
CA ALA A 86 2.51 -8.21 -1.37
C ALA A 86 2.24 -9.70 -1.64
N LEU A 87 1.20 -9.98 -2.46
CA LEU A 87 0.90 -11.32 -2.98
C LEU A 87 1.77 -11.72 -4.18
N ASP A 88 2.89 -11.06 -4.45
CA ASP A 88 3.95 -11.58 -5.33
C ASP A 88 5.07 -12.28 -4.52
N ASP A 89 5.29 -11.90 -3.26
CA ASP A 89 6.21 -12.57 -2.32
C ASP A 89 5.63 -13.73 -1.46
N ASP A 90 6.28 -14.91 -1.41
CA ASP A 90 5.80 -16.17 -0.81
C ASP A 90 5.13 -15.98 0.58
N VAL A 91 5.59 -15.02 1.38
CA VAL A 91 5.06 -14.69 2.71
C VAL A 91 4.86 -13.19 2.88
N ILE A 92 3.62 -12.76 3.20
CA ILE A 92 3.35 -11.40 3.66
C ILE A 92 3.74 -11.28 5.13
N THR A 93 4.61 -10.31 5.45
CA THR A 93 5.09 -10.00 6.79
C THR A 93 4.12 -9.10 7.58
N GLU A 94 4.37 -8.94 8.89
CA GLU A 94 3.55 -8.10 9.77
C GLU A 94 3.58 -6.62 9.35
N ASP A 95 4.72 -6.12 8.90
CA ASP A 95 4.91 -4.73 8.48
C ASP A 95 4.24 -4.43 7.13
N GLU A 96 4.31 -5.37 6.17
CA GLU A 96 3.56 -5.29 4.92
C GLU A 96 2.05 -5.29 5.14
N TRP A 97 1.58 -6.12 6.07
CA TRP A 97 0.19 -6.12 6.49
C TRP A 97 -0.18 -4.79 7.14
N ALA A 98 0.66 -4.25 8.03
CA ALA A 98 0.41 -2.98 8.68
C ALA A 98 0.29 -1.83 7.66
N MET A 99 1.14 -1.81 6.64
CA MET A 99 1.04 -0.84 5.53
C MET A 99 -0.28 -0.96 4.76
N LEU A 100 -0.68 -2.19 4.39
CA LEU A 100 -1.91 -2.43 3.64
C LEU A 100 -3.16 -2.12 4.47
N ASP A 101 -3.21 -2.54 5.73
CA ASP A 101 -4.31 -2.23 6.66
C ASP A 101 -4.40 -0.72 6.90
N HIS A 102 -3.28 -0.03 7.08
CA HIS A 102 -3.27 1.42 7.24
C HIS A 102 -3.81 2.13 6.00
N LEU A 103 -3.33 1.75 4.81
CA LEU A 103 -3.83 2.29 3.55
C LEU A 103 -5.34 2.03 3.40
N ARG A 104 -5.80 0.80 3.69
CA ARG A 104 -7.21 0.41 3.66
C ARG A 104 -8.07 1.31 4.55
N ARG A 105 -7.60 1.62 5.75
CA ARG A 105 -8.29 2.49 6.72
C ARG A 105 -8.34 3.94 6.24
N ILE A 106 -7.24 4.46 5.71
CA ILE A 106 -7.18 5.86 5.24
C ILE A 106 -8.08 6.08 4.02
N ILE A 107 -8.06 5.17 3.04
CA ILE A 107 -8.95 5.26 1.87
C ILE A 107 -10.41 4.88 2.20
N GLY A 108 -10.68 4.41 3.42
CA GLY A 108 -12.01 4.02 3.86
C GLY A 108 -12.61 2.87 3.04
N LEU A 109 -11.78 1.89 2.64
CA LEU A 109 -12.23 0.75 1.85
C LEU A 109 -13.17 -0.13 2.68
N GLN A 110 -14.38 -0.34 2.19
CA GLN A 110 -15.40 -1.13 2.88
C GLN A 110 -15.10 -2.64 2.78
N GLU A 111 -15.64 -3.42 3.71
CA GLU A 111 -15.43 -4.87 3.75
C GLU A 111 -15.95 -5.58 2.49
N ASP A 112 -17.07 -5.13 1.93
CA ASP A 112 -17.60 -5.67 0.67
C ASP A 112 -16.68 -5.37 -0.53
N GLN A 113 -16.07 -4.19 -0.56
CA GLN A 113 -15.10 -3.84 -1.59
C GLN A 113 -13.82 -4.66 -1.45
N HIS A 114 -13.37 -4.90 -0.22
CA HIS A 114 -12.25 -5.78 0.06
C HIS A 114 -12.53 -7.21 -0.41
N ALA A 115 -13.70 -7.76 -0.07
CA ALA A 115 -14.13 -9.09 -0.51
C ALA A 115 -14.18 -9.23 -2.03
N LEU A 116 -14.65 -8.20 -2.74
CA LEU A 116 -14.64 -8.18 -4.22
C LEU A 116 -13.23 -8.16 -4.80
N ILE A 117 -12.29 -7.46 -4.15
CA ILE A 117 -10.89 -7.44 -4.57
C ILE A 117 -10.25 -8.82 -4.34
N GLU A 118 -10.52 -9.46 -3.21
CA GLU A 118 -10.06 -10.81 -2.89
C GLU A 118 -10.60 -11.83 -3.91
N GLU A 119 -11.89 -11.76 -4.23
CA GLU A 119 -12.51 -12.60 -5.26
C GLU A 119 -11.90 -12.33 -6.64
N SER A 120 -11.64 -11.07 -6.98
CA SER A 120 -11.04 -10.68 -8.25
C SER A 120 -9.60 -11.20 -8.38
N ILE A 121 -8.79 -11.09 -7.33
CA ILE A 121 -7.44 -11.65 -7.28
C ILE A 121 -7.48 -13.18 -7.39
N GLY A 122 -8.45 -13.82 -6.70
CA GLY A 122 -8.67 -15.26 -6.79
C GLY A 122 -9.10 -15.72 -8.19
N ALA A 123 -9.94 -14.94 -8.87
CA ALA A 123 -10.41 -15.22 -10.23
C ALA A 123 -9.35 -14.94 -11.31
N MET A 124 -8.45 -13.98 -11.07
CA MET A 124 -7.29 -13.66 -11.90
C MET A 124 -6.12 -14.64 -11.74
N SER A 125 -6.36 -15.82 -11.13
CA SER A 125 -5.39 -16.91 -11.00
C SER A 125 -5.06 -17.56 -12.35
N GLU A 126 -4.49 -16.78 -13.27
CA GLU A 126 -3.58 -17.30 -14.27
C GLU A 126 -2.35 -17.81 -13.52
N VAL A 127 -2.11 -19.11 -13.67
CA VAL A 127 -1.01 -19.85 -13.05
C VAL A 127 0.29 -19.15 -13.43
N ASP A 128 1.05 -18.69 -12.44
CA ASP A 128 2.34 -18.07 -12.67
C ASP A 128 3.32 -19.10 -13.27
N ALA A 129 4.40 -18.64 -13.90
CA ALA A 129 5.36 -19.50 -14.61
C ALA A 129 6.06 -20.53 -13.68
N ASP A 130 6.00 -20.30 -12.37
CA ASP A 130 6.54 -21.16 -11.31
C ASP A 130 5.51 -22.16 -10.71
N GLY A 131 4.24 -22.10 -11.14
CA GLY A 131 3.23 -23.10 -10.78
C GLY A 131 2.65 -22.99 -9.36
N GLN A 132 2.98 -21.95 -8.60
CA GLN A 132 2.34 -21.64 -7.31
C GLN A 132 1.14 -20.70 -7.48
N ARG A 133 0.02 -21.02 -6.83
CA ARG A 133 -1.25 -20.31 -7.02
C ARG A 133 -1.28 -19.03 -6.19
N ARG A 134 -1.53 -17.89 -6.83
CA ARG A 134 -1.91 -16.63 -6.15
C ARG A 134 -3.06 -16.83 -5.15
N VAL A 135 -3.94 -17.80 -5.43
CA VAL A 135 -5.02 -18.24 -4.54
C VAL A 135 -4.51 -18.87 -3.24
N GLU A 136 -3.54 -19.79 -3.30
CA GLU A 136 -3.02 -20.44 -2.08
C GLU A 136 -2.32 -19.42 -1.17
N ARG A 137 -1.69 -18.40 -1.76
CA ARG A 137 -1.04 -17.31 -1.03
C ARG A 137 -2.05 -16.35 -0.41
N LEU A 138 -3.15 -16.06 -1.12
CA LEU A 138 -4.30 -15.33 -0.58
C LEU A 138 -4.97 -16.11 0.58
N GLU A 139 -5.16 -17.42 0.45
CA GLU A 139 -5.71 -18.27 1.52
C GLU A 139 -4.81 -18.30 2.75
N ARG A 140 -3.48 -18.29 2.54
CA ARG A 140 -2.50 -18.21 3.63
C ARG A 140 -2.53 -16.84 4.31
N PHE A 141 -2.66 -15.75 3.54
CA PHE A 141 -2.86 -14.40 4.06
C PHE A 141 -4.12 -14.31 4.95
N LEU A 142 -5.25 -14.83 4.46
CA LEU A 142 -6.50 -14.91 5.23
C LEU A 142 -6.39 -15.75 6.51
N THR A 143 -5.51 -16.76 6.50
CA THR A 143 -5.30 -17.67 7.65
C THR A 143 -4.39 -17.06 8.71
N VAL A 144 -3.36 -16.29 8.31
CA VAL A 144 -2.44 -15.62 9.22
C VAL A 144 -3.09 -14.40 9.87
N CYS A 145 -4.03 -13.74 9.18
CA CYS A 145 -4.70 -12.53 9.65
C CYS A 145 -6.23 -12.70 9.75
N PRO A 146 -6.76 -13.42 10.76
CA PRO A 146 -8.20 -13.51 10.98
C PRO A 146 -8.73 -12.21 11.62
N TYR A 147 -9.39 -11.38 10.80
CA TYR A 147 -10.28 -10.25 11.13
C TYR A 147 -9.89 -9.32 12.30
#